data_AF-A0A2D4IIN5-F1
#
_entry.id   AF-A0A2D4IIN5-F1
#
_cell.length_a   1.000
_cell.length_b   1.000
_cell.length_c   1.000
_cell.angle_alpha   90.00
_cell.angle_beta   90.00
_cell.angle_gamma   90.00
#
_symmetry.space_group_name_H-M   'P 1'
#
loop_
_entity.id
_entity.type
_entity.pdbx_description
1 polymer ?
#
loop_
_entity_poly.entity_id
_entity_poly.type
_entity_poly.pdbx_seq_one_letter_code
_entity_poly.pdbx_strand_id
1 'polypeptide(L)'
;EDHEVEVFVEIHHCKKILRKGYTVMLKGFPKLSNIVIEPSDADYGESLNLTCVVTDFNLKNIYTQWFLGDISLRNDAATEDLVMACNGCYKLTSTCELRATASVCDKVICFRVSHERLTKPITREVYLKLPGACQFFFV
;
A
#
# COMPACT_ATOMS: atom_id res chain seq x y z
N GLU A 1 -2.21 11.23 -15.95
CA GLU A 1 -2.81 10.82 -14.66
C GLU A 1 -3.48 9.46 -14.86
N ASP A 2 -2.72 8.38 -15.10
CA ASP A 2 -3.27 7.26 -15.91
C ASP A 2 -2.97 5.85 -15.37
N HIS A 3 -2.38 5.70 -14.18
CA HIS A 3 -2.11 4.37 -13.58
C HIS A 3 -3.03 4.13 -12.39
N GLU A 4 -3.65 2.93 -12.34
CA GLU A 4 -4.62 2.51 -11.31
C GLU A 4 -5.88 3.41 -11.26
N VAL A 5 -6.27 3.97 -12.41
CA VAL A 5 -7.50 4.77 -12.55
C VAL A 5 -8.67 3.85 -12.88
N GLU A 6 -9.79 4.07 -12.20
CA GLU A 6 -11.06 3.43 -12.56
C GLU A 6 -11.71 4.16 -13.74
N VAL A 7 -11.90 3.42 -14.84
CA VAL A 7 -12.57 3.90 -16.05
C VAL A 7 -13.91 3.21 -16.17
N PHE A 8 -14.97 3.98 -16.41
CA PHE A 8 -16.31 3.46 -16.61
C PHE A 8 -16.63 3.36 -18.10
N VAL A 9 -17.03 2.18 -18.55
CA VAL A 9 -17.63 1.96 -19.86
C VAL A 9 -19.13 1.99 -19.68
N GLU A 10 -19.80 2.93 -20.35
CA GLU A 10 -21.25 3.06 -20.35
C GLU A 10 -21.80 2.73 -21.74
N ILE A 11 -22.66 1.71 -21.82
CA ILE A 11 -23.27 1.22 -23.04
C ILE A 11 -24.74 1.60 -23.03
N HIS A 12 -25.14 2.40 -24.00
CA HIS A 12 -26.53 2.81 -24.23
C HIS A 12 -27.13 1.96 -25.35
N HIS A 13 -28.13 1.13 -25.03
CA HIS A 13 -28.84 0.34 -26.04
C HIS A 13 -30.33 0.24 -25.71
N CYS A 14 -31.19 0.64 -26.65
CA CYS A 14 -32.65 0.59 -26.53
C CYS A 14 -33.20 1.10 -25.17
N LYS A 15 -32.77 2.30 -24.74
CA LYS A 15 -33.15 2.92 -23.45
C LYS A 15 -32.67 2.17 -22.19
N LYS A 16 -31.81 1.17 -22.34
CA LYS A 16 -31.07 0.54 -21.22
C LYS A 16 -29.66 1.12 -21.17
N ILE A 17 -29.21 1.41 -19.97
CA ILE A 17 -27.85 1.86 -19.68
C ILE A 17 -27.15 0.76 -18.91
N LEU A 18 -26.06 0.24 -19.47
CA LEU A 18 -25.16 -0.69 -18.79
C LEU A 18 -23.86 0.05 -18.48
N ARG A 19 -23.52 0.20 -17.20
CA ARG A 19 -22.28 0.84 -16.77
C ARG A 19 -21.38 -0.18 -16.07
N LYS A 20 -20.12 -0.26 -16.48
CA LYS A 20 -19.12 -1.18 -15.90
C LYS A 20 -17.79 -0.47 -15.68
N GLY A 21 -17.26 -0.58 -14.47
CA GLY A 21 -15.95 -0.05 -14.08
C GLY A 21 -14.81 -1.01 -14.42
N TYR A 22 -13.66 -0.46 -14.82
CA TYR A 22 -12.43 -1.19 -15.10
C TYR A 22 -11.23 -0.41 -14.57
N THR A 23 -10.36 -1.07 -13.80
CA THR A 23 -9.10 -0.47 -13.35
C THR A 23 -8.04 -0.60 -14.45
N VAL A 24 -7.53 0.53 -14.94
CA VAL A 24 -6.48 0.53 -15.97
C VAL A 24 -5.10 0.40 -15.31
N MET A 25 -4.40 -0.68 -15.65
CA MET A 25 -3.02 -0.92 -15.22
C MET A 25 -2.05 -0.79 -16.40
N LEU A 26 -1.36 0.34 -16.47
CA LEU A 26 -0.32 0.56 -17.48
C LEU A 26 0.91 -0.31 -17.21
N LYS A 27 1.44 -0.96 -18.24
CA LYS A 27 2.68 -1.76 -18.13
C LYS A 27 3.88 -0.88 -17.79
N GLY A 28 4.80 -1.40 -16.98
CA GLY A 28 6.04 -0.74 -16.58
C GLY A 28 5.88 0.28 -15.46
N PHE A 29 4.68 0.41 -14.90
CA PHE A 29 4.41 1.18 -13.69
C PHE A 29 4.26 0.25 -12.49
N PRO A 30 4.75 0.66 -11.31
CA PRO A 30 4.73 -0.18 -10.12
C PRO A 30 3.30 -0.47 -9.68
N LYS A 31 3.02 -1.73 -9.34
CA LYS A 31 1.78 -2.14 -8.69
C LYS A 31 2.04 -2.48 -7.24
N LEU A 32 1.16 -2.06 -6.34
CA LEU A 32 1.29 -2.33 -4.91
C LEU A 32 0.29 -3.40 -4.47
N SER A 33 0.76 -4.38 -3.69
CA SER A 33 -0.09 -5.25 -2.90
C SER A 33 -0.79 -4.47 -1.78
N ASN A 34 -1.72 -5.11 -1.07
CA ASN A 34 -2.15 -4.60 0.22
C ASN A 34 -1.00 -4.67 1.23
N ILE A 35 -1.04 -3.81 2.25
CA ILE A 35 -0.15 -3.89 3.39
C ILE A 35 -0.58 -5.07 4.25
N VAL A 36 0.37 -5.95 4.55
CA VAL A 36 0.21 -7.07 5.47
C VAL A 36 0.83 -6.69 6.81
N ILE A 37 0.14 -6.99 7.91
CA ILE A 37 0.60 -6.75 9.28
C ILE A 37 0.76 -8.11 9.95
N GLU A 38 1.95 -8.40 10.45
CA GLU A 38 2.26 -9.65 11.16
C GLU A 38 2.98 -9.38 12.50
N PRO A 39 2.56 -10.01 13.61
CA PRO A 39 1.40 -10.90 13.72
C PRO A 39 0.07 -10.13 13.63
N SER A 40 -0.97 -10.78 13.09
CA SER A 40 -2.30 -10.15 12.92
C SER A 40 -3.07 -9.97 14.24
N ASP A 41 -2.65 -10.69 15.26
CA ASP A 41 -3.18 -10.75 16.62
C ASP A 41 -2.23 -10.11 17.64
N ALA A 42 -1.32 -9.23 17.18
CA ALA A 42 -0.40 -8.50 18.06
C ALA A 42 -1.14 -7.76 19.18
N ASP A 43 -0.67 -7.92 20.41
CA ASP A 43 -1.18 -7.22 21.58
C ASP A 43 -0.49 -5.86 21.79
N TYR A 44 -1.06 -5.04 22.66
CA TYR A 44 -0.49 -3.75 23.02
C TYR A 44 0.94 -3.90 23.56
N GLY A 45 1.88 -3.17 22.95
CA GLY A 45 3.29 -3.13 23.30
C GLY A 45 4.17 -4.09 22.52
N GLU A 46 3.59 -4.99 21.72
CA GLU A 46 4.30 -5.98 20.90
C GLU A 46 4.86 -5.38 19.60
N SER A 47 5.92 -5.99 19.07
CA SER A 47 6.48 -5.64 17.76
C SER A 47 5.63 -6.27 16.65
N LEU A 48 5.44 -5.52 15.58
CA LEU A 48 4.75 -5.95 14.36
C LEU A 48 5.53 -5.52 13.12
N ASN A 49 5.49 -6.36 12.10
CA ASN A 49 6.08 -6.12 10.80
C ASN A 49 4.99 -5.76 9.79
N LEU A 50 5.18 -4.62 9.15
CA LEU A 50 4.42 -4.20 7.98
C LEU A 50 5.15 -4.71 6.74
N THR A 51 4.43 -5.28 5.79
CA THR A 51 4.99 -5.74 4.52
C THR A 51 4.14 -5.22 3.36
N CYS A 52 4.79 -4.65 2.35
CA CYS A 52 4.15 -4.30 1.08
C CYS A 52 5.04 -4.74 -0.09
N VAL A 53 4.42 -5.35 -1.09
CA VAL A 53 5.09 -5.85 -2.30
C VAL A 53 4.80 -4.90 -3.45
N VAL A 54 5.85 -4.50 -4.16
CA VAL A 54 5.80 -3.71 -5.39
C VAL A 54 6.19 -4.61 -6.56
N THR A 55 5.40 -4.65 -7.63
CA THR A 55 5.65 -5.49 -8.82
C THR A 55 5.50 -4.72 -10.13
N ASP A 56 5.85 -5.36 -11.25
CA ASP A 56 5.58 -4.92 -12.63
C ASP A 56 6.22 -3.58 -13.05
N PHE A 57 7.30 -3.16 -12.38
CA PHE A 57 8.06 -1.96 -12.73
C PHE A 57 9.35 -2.27 -13.50
N ASN A 58 9.74 -1.37 -14.39
CA ASN A 58 10.97 -1.42 -15.17
C ASN A 58 11.95 -0.39 -14.57
N LEU A 59 12.96 -0.84 -13.82
CA LEU A 59 13.81 0.03 -12.99
C LEU A 59 14.46 1.16 -13.79
N LYS A 60 14.39 2.39 -13.24
CA LYS A 60 15.57 3.27 -13.05
C LYS A 60 15.51 4.09 -11.75
N ASN A 61 14.35 4.57 -11.28
CA ASN A 61 14.24 5.29 -10.00
C ASN A 61 12.83 5.14 -9.38
N ILE A 62 12.63 4.13 -8.53
CA ILE A 62 11.45 4.07 -7.65
C ILE A 62 11.86 4.48 -6.23
N TYR A 63 11.00 5.23 -5.55
CA TYR A 63 11.22 5.65 -4.16
C TYR A 63 10.07 5.14 -3.31
N THR A 64 10.40 4.38 -2.28
CA THR A 64 9.43 3.80 -1.35
C THR A 64 9.58 4.43 0.03
N GLN A 65 8.46 4.71 0.70
CA GLN A 65 8.47 5.37 2.00
C GLN A 65 7.26 4.94 2.84
N TRP A 66 7.51 4.62 4.10
CA TRP A 66 6.46 4.37 5.09
C TRP A 66 6.14 5.64 5.88
N PHE A 67 4.86 5.80 6.23
CA PHE A 67 4.32 6.91 7.01
C PHE A 67 3.37 6.39 8.08
N LEU A 68 3.36 7.08 9.22
CA LEU A 68 2.40 6.90 10.30
C LEU A 68 1.71 8.24 10.58
N GLY A 69 0.47 8.39 10.11
CA GLY A 69 -0.15 9.70 9.93
C GLY A 69 0.72 10.57 9.02
N ASP A 70 1.08 11.76 9.49
CA ASP A 70 1.95 12.69 8.74
C ASP A 70 3.46 12.47 8.99
N ILE A 71 3.82 11.49 9.83
CA ILE A 71 5.21 11.27 10.23
C ILE A 71 5.84 10.24 9.29
N SER A 72 6.92 10.62 8.61
CA SER A 72 7.74 9.66 7.86
C SER A 72 8.45 8.72 8.83
N LEU A 73 8.19 7.42 8.70
CA LEU A 73 8.94 6.40 9.42
C LEU A 73 10.34 6.32 8.82
N ARG A 74 11.38 6.26 9.66
CA ARG A 74 12.76 6.26 9.18
C ARG A 74 12.97 5.04 8.29
N ASN A 75 13.60 5.24 7.13
CA ASN A 75 14.03 4.19 6.22
C ASN A 75 15.20 3.42 6.85
N ASP A 76 14.94 2.71 7.94
CA ASP A 76 15.83 1.67 8.39
C ASP A 76 15.59 0.54 7.40
N ALA A 77 16.37 0.54 6.32
CA ALA A 77 16.23 -0.31 5.16
C ALA A 77 16.00 -1.77 5.58
N ALA A 78 14.73 -2.14 5.71
CA ALA A 78 14.34 -3.51 5.90
C ALA A 78 14.39 -4.11 4.50
N THR A 79 15.56 -4.69 4.22
CA THR A 79 15.93 -5.52 3.07
C THR A 79 15.09 -5.24 1.82
N GLU A 80 15.45 -4.18 1.09
CA GLU A 80 14.89 -3.92 -0.24
C GLU A 80 15.37 -5.02 -1.21
N ASP A 81 14.73 -6.19 -1.15
CA ASP A 81 15.06 -7.32 -2.01
C ASP A 81 14.50 -7.04 -3.41
N LEU A 82 15.33 -6.43 -4.25
CA LEU A 82 15.07 -6.26 -5.67
C LEU A 82 15.30 -7.59 -6.39
N VAL A 83 14.21 -8.23 -6.82
CA VAL A 83 14.25 -9.49 -7.56
C VAL A 83 13.71 -9.25 -8.97
N MET A 84 14.48 -9.67 -9.98
CA MET A 84 14.00 -9.68 -11.37
C MET A 84 13.07 -10.88 -11.58
N ALA A 85 11.83 -10.63 -11.97
CA ALA A 85 10.88 -11.67 -12.30
C ALA A 85 11.09 -12.19 -13.74
N CYS A 86 10.61 -13.41 -14.02
CA CYS A 86 10.78 -14.08 -15.32
C CYS A 86 10.15 -13.30 -16.50
N ASN A 87 9.25 -12.36 -16.22
CA ASN A 87 8.62 -11.48 -17.21
C ASN A 87 9.47 -10.24 -17.56
N GLY A 88 10.70 -10.13 -17.04
CA GLY A 88 11.60 -8.99 -17.24
C GLY A 88 11.24 -7.74 -16.43
N CYS A 89 10.25 -7.82 -15.54
CA CYS A 89 9.92 -6.76 -14.59
C CYS A 89 10.56 -7.02 -13.23
N TYR A 90 10.73 -5.97 -12.44
CA TYR A 90 11.26 -6.07 -11.09
C TYR A 90 10.14 -6.24 -10.07
N LYS A 91 10.50 -6.90 -8.97
CA LYS A 91 9.73 -7.03 -7.73
C LYS A 91 10.58 -6.45 -6.59
N LEU A 92 9.93 -5.72 -5.70
CA LEU A 92 10.51 -5.20 -4.47
C LEU A 92 9.58 -5.58 -3.32
N THR A 93 10.13 -6.09 -2.24
CA THR A 93 9.40 -6.24 -0.97
C THR A 93 9.94 -5.21 -0.01
N SER A 94 9.08 -4.37 0.55
CA SER A 94 9.44 -3.42 1.60
C SER A 94 8.81 -3.86 2.91
N THR A 95 9.62 -3.91 3.96
CA THR A 95 9.17 -4.19 5.32
C THR A 95 9.42 -3.00 6.25
N CYS A 96 8.66 -2.90 7.33
CA CYS A 96 8.85 -1.87 8.35
C CYS A 96 8.41 -2.42 9.70
N GLU A 97 9.31 -2.40 10.69
CA GLU A 97 8.98 -2.80 12.05
C GLU A 97 8.37 -1.62 12.81
N LEU A 98 7.27 -1.88 13.52
CA LEU A 98 6.63 -0.95 14.43
C LEU A 98 6.32 -1.65 15.76
N ARG A 99 5.99 -0.84 16.77
CA ARG A 99 5.45 -1.33 18.03
C ARG A 99 3.99 -0.94 18.16
N ALA A 100 3.12 -1.89 18.49
CA ALA A 100 1.70 -1.69 18.75
C ALA A 100 1.52 -0.77 19.97
N THR A 101 1.31 0.52 19.75
CA THR A 101 1.04 1.49 20.83
C THR A 101 -0.23 2.27 20.52
N ALA A 102 -0.83 2.91 21.53
CA ALA A 102 -2.05 3.71 21.33
C ALA A 102 -1.83 4.78 20.25
N SER A 103 -0.62 5.38 20.22
CA SER A 103 -0.24 6.38 19.23
C SER A 103 -0.19 5.87 17.78
N VAL A 104 -0.04 4.55 17.59
CA VAL A 104 -0.02 3.88 16.28
C VAL A 104 -1.44 3.47 15.88
N CYS A 105 -2.24 2.97 16.82
CA CYS A 105 -3.61 2.47 16.56
C CYS A 105 -4.57 3.55 16.06
N ASP A 106 -4.40 4.79 16.54
CA ASP A 106 -5.24 5.92 16.13
C ASP A 106 -4.78 6.58 14.82
N LYS A 107 -3.74 6.04 14.18
CA LYS A 107 -3.13 6.63 12.98
C LYS A 107 -3.20 5.69 11.79
N VAL A 108 -3.37 6.29 10.62
CA VAL A 108 -3.24 5.58 9.35
C VAL A 108 -1.78 5.24 9.10
N ILE A 109 -1.52 3.99 8.74
CA ILE A 109 -0.23 3.54 8.24
C ILE A 109 -0.29 3.62 6.73
N CYS A 110 0.60 4.39 6.12
CA CYS A 110 0.63 4.59 4.67
C CYS A 110 1.97 4.14 4.09
N PHE A 111 1.92 3.29 3.06
CA PHE A 111 3.05 2.99 2.20
C PHE A 111 2.93 3.76 0.90
N ARG A 112 3.97 4.51 0.53
CA ARG A 112 3.98 5.38 -0.64
C ARG A 112 5.09 4.96 -1.60
N VAL A 113 4.73 4.82 -2.87
CA VAL A 113 5.67 4.58 -3.97
C VAL A 113 5.61 5.75 -4.94
N SER A 114 6.76 6.37 -5.17
CA SER A 114 6.93 7.45 -6.15
C SER A 114 7.84 6.99 -7.28
N HIS A 115 7.57 7.46 -8.50
CA HIS A 115 8.34 7.15 -9.69
C HIS A 115 8.37 8.38 -10.60
N GLU A 116 9.45 8.59 -11.33
CA GLU A 116 9.64 9.81 -12.16
C GLU A 116 8.52 10.00 -13.21
N ARG A 117 7.95 8.90 -13.71
CA ARG A 117 6.86 8.92 -14.70
C ARG A 117 5.47 9.00 -14.07
N LEU A 118 5.37 8.94 -12.75
CA LEU A 118 4.11 9.07 -12.02
C LEU A 118 3.92 10.53 -11.60
N THR A 119 2.84 11.15 -12.06
CA THR A 119 2.46 12.51 -11.65
C THR A 119 1.96 12.56 -10.21
N LYS A 120 1.43 11.44 -9.71
CA LYS A 120 0.98 11.24 -8.33
C LYS A 120 1.57 9.93 -7.82
N PRO A 121 2.04 9.89 -6.56
CA PRO A 121 2.52 8.63 -5.96
C PRO A 121 1.36 7.63 -5.85
N ILE A 122 1.71 6.34 -5.85
CA ILE A 122 0.76 5.27 -5.54
C ILE A 122 0.87 5.00 -4.04
N THR A 123 -0.27 4.94 -3.35
CA THR A 123 -0.32 4.74 -1.91
C THR A 123 -1.18 3.54 -1.54
N ARG A 124 -0.80 2.89 -0.43
CA ARG A 124 -1.61 1.90 0.26
C ARG A 124 -1.72 2.29 1.71
N GLU A 125 -2.91 2.12 2.27
CA GLU A 125 -3.23 2.54 3.62
C GLU A 125 -3.83 1.37 4.39
N VAL A 126 -3.50 1.29 5.67
CA VAL A 126 -4.07 0.32 6.60
C VAL A 126 -4.13 0.93 8.00
N TYR A 127 -5.06 0.44 8.81
CA TYR A 127 -5.15 0.74 10.23
C TYR A 127 -4.76 -0.50 11.02
N LEU A 128 -3.95 -0.30 12.06
CA LEU A 128 -3.65 -1.37 13.01
C LEU A 128 -4.89 -1.63 13.88
N LYS A 129 -5.38 -2.86 13.88
CA LYS A 129 -6.47 -3.30 14.75
C LYS A 129 -5.88 -4.15 15.87
N LEU A 130 -5.97 -3.68 17.11
CA LEU A 130 -5.58 -4.49 18.27
C LEU A 130 -6.75 -5.32 18.78
N PRO A 131 -6.51 -6.58 19.21
CA PRO A 131 -7.47 -7.32 20.00
C PRO A 131 -7.73 -6.54 21.30
N GLY A 132 -8.97 -6.07 21.52
CA GLY A 132 -9.37 -5.38 22.76
C GLY A 132 -9.63 -3.87 22.67
N ALA A 133 -9.38 -3.22 21.53
CA ALA A 133 -9.64 -1.78 21.37
C ALA A 133 -11.15 -1.38 21.40
N CYS A 134 -12.07 -2.35 21.43
CA CYS A 134 -13.52 -2.12 21.51
C CYS A 134 -14.10 -2.01 22.94
N GLN A 135 -13.29 -1.84 24.00
CA GLN A 135 -13.83 -1.87 25.37
C GLN A 135 -13.41 -0.74 26.32
N PHE A 136 -12.83 0.34 25.81
CA PHE A 136 -12.59 1.56 26.60
C PHE A 136 -13.41 2.74 26.06
N PHE A 137 -14.74 2.60 26.09
CA PHE A 137 -15.59 3.79 26.22
C PHE A 137 -15.38 4.31 27.65
N PHE A 138 -14.70 5.45 27.78
CA PHE A 138 -14.60 6.16 29.06
C PHE A 138 -16.02 6.58 29.48
N VAL A 139 -16.37 6.19 30.71
CA VAL A 139 -17.58 6.57 31.46
C VAL A 139 -17.59 8.07 31.72
#